data_AF-A0A6G1SPS0-F1
#
_entry.id   AF-A0A6G1SPS0-F1
#
_cell.length_a   1.000
_cell.length_b   1.000
_cell.length_c   1.000
_cell.angle_alpha   90.00
_cell.angle_beta   90.00
_cell.angle_gamma   90.00
#
_symmetry.space_group_name_H-M   'P 1'
#
loop_
_entity.id
_entity.type
_entity.pdbx_description
1 polymer ?
#
loop_
_entity_poly.entity_id
_entity_poly.type
_entity_poly.pdbx_seq_one_letter_code
_entity_poly.pdbx_strand_id
1 'polypeptide(L)'
;MASANSKTATPILKALTNKAIRALDSTNPGHVHCKLPFKYECKAGRAYMWCSCGWSRTQPFCDATHANIKFKIKNRPLRFECKETKEYWFCQCKHTKTRPFCDGSHNTDIVQKAKSTLETTN
;
A
#
# COMPACT_ATOMS: atom_id res chain seq x y z
N MET A 1 11.05 -36.33 -26.31
CA MET A 1 9.59 -36.21 -26.19
C MET A 1 9.27 -34.78 -25.83
N ALA A 2 8.46 -34.13 -26.66
CA ALA A 2 7.96 -32.78 -26.44
C ALA A 2 6.98 -32.75 -25.25
N SER A 3 7.00 -31.67 -24.48
CA SER A 3 5.79 -30.86 -24.28
C SER A 3 6.14 -29.60 -23.49
N ALA A 4 6.12 -28.47 -24.20
CA ALA A 4 5.95 -27.15 -23.61
C ALA A 4 4.45 -26.83 -23.56
N ASN A 5 3.95 -26.25 -22.47
CA ASN A 5 2.99 -25.13 -22.46
C ASN A 5 2.51 -24.87 -21.02
N SER A 6 1.99 -23.71 -20.63
CA SER A 6 2.23 -22.28 -20.85
C SER A 6 1.10 -21.55 -20.13
N LYS A 7 1.42 -20.42 -19.48
CA LYS A 7 0.62 -19.17 -19.43
C LYS A 7 -0.78 -19.28 -18.79
N THR A 8 -1.07 -18.50 -17.76
CA THR A 8 -1.69 -17.18 -17.99
C THR A 8 -1.27 -16.16 -16.91
N ALA A 9 -0.16 -15.46 -17.14
CA ALA A 9 0.01 -14.14 -16.54
C ALA A 9 -0.61 -13.13 -17.51
N THR A 10 -1.65 -12.44 -17.04
CA THR A 10 -2.48 -11.46 -17.77
C THR A 10 -1.62 -10.48 -18.58
N PRO A 11 -1.95 -10.20 -19.86
CA PRO A 11 -1.09 -9.49 -20.82
C PRO A 11 -0.79 -8.02 -20.48
N ILE A 12 -1.37 -7.47 -19.40
CA ILE A 12 -1.21 -6.07 -18.98
C ILE A 12 0.10 -5.87 -18.18
N LEU A 13 0.65 -6.92 -17.58
CA LEU A 13 1.76 -6.79 -16.61
C LEU A 13 3.13 -6.55 -17.26
N LYS A 14 3.29 -6.79 -18.57
CA LYS A 14 4.60 -6.76 -19.24
C LYS A 14 5.02 -5.40 -19.79
N ALA A 15 4.11 -4.42 -19.83
CA ALA A 15 4.35 -3.11 -20.46
C ALA A 15 4.69 -1.97 -19.49
N LEU A 16 4.64 -2.20 -18.17
CA LEU A 16 4.93 -1.17 -17.18
C LEU A 16 6.34 -1.40 -16.62
N THR A 17 7.26 -0.50 -16.97
CA THR A 17 8.66 -0.44 -16.50
C THR A 17 8.84 -0.89 -15.04
N ASN A 18 9.99 -1.49 -14.72
CA ASN A 18 10.39 -1.98 -13.39
C ASN A 18 10.19 -0.99 -12.20
N LYS A 19 9.87 0.28 -12.47
CA LYS A 19 9.51 1.29 -11.48
C LYS A 19 8.04 1.20 -11.01
N ALA A 20 7.12 0.74 -11.86
CA ALA A 20 5.69 0.64 -11.56
C ALA A 20 5.27 -0.67 -10.86
N ILE A 21 6.02 -1.77 -11.05
CA ILE A 21 5.73 -3.08 -10.46
C ILE A 21 5.87 -3.10 -8.92
N ARG A 22 6.73 -2.24 -8.35
CA ARG A 22 6.99 -2.19 -6.88
C ARG A 22 5.76 -1.83 -6.04
N ALA A 23 4.73 -1.25 -6.65
CA ALA A 23 3.45 -0.95 -6.01
C ALA A 23 2.63 -2.20 -5.65
N LEU A 24 2.76 -3.28 -6.43
CA LEU A 24 1.90 -4.48 -6.38
C LEU A 24 2.51 -5.65 -5.59
N ASP A 25 3.76 -5.53 -5.14
CA ASP A 25 4.41 -6.61 -4.41
C ASP A 25 3.81 -6.76 -3.00
N SER A 26 2.96 -7.78 -2.86
CA SER A 26 2.29 -8.18 -1.62
C SER A 26 3.22 -8.98 -0.71
N THR A 27 4.41 -9.37 -1.17
CA THR A 27 5.35 -10.21 -0.41
C THR A 27 6.15 -9.44 0.65
N ASN A 28 6.14 -8.09 0.59
CA ASN A 28 6.78 -7.23 1.60
C ASN A 28 5.83 -6.09 2.04
N PRO A 29 4.82 -6.38 2.87
CA PRO A 29 3.93 -5.36 3.42
C PRO A 29 4.70 -4.40 4.34
N GLY A 30 4.22 -3.17 4.43
CA GLY A 30 4.79 -2.18 5.36
C GLY A 30 4.47 -2.52 6.81
N HIS A 31 5.04 -1.76 7.74
CA HIS A 31 4.69 -1.87 9.15
C HIS A 31 3.22 -1.47 9.38
N VAL A 32 2.54 -2.15 10.28
CA VAL A 32 1.13 -1.86 10.61
C VAL A 32 1.05 -0.50 11.31
N HIS A 33 0.45 0.49 10.66
CA HIS A 33 0.24 1.79 11.32
C HIS A 33 -0.98 1.75 12.24
N CYS A 34 -2.11 1.30 11.69
CA CYS A 34 -3.40 1.17 12.37
C CYS A 34 -4.14 -0.06 11.85
N LYS A 35 -4.97 -0.66 12.70
CA LYS A 35 -5.80 -1.84 12.40
C LYS A 35 -7.15 -1.48 11.77
N LEU A 36 -7.45 -0.19 11.62
CA LEU A 36 -8.69 0.31 11.01
C LEU A 36 -8.41 1.09 9.71
N PRO A 37 -9.31 1.05 8.72
CA PRO A 37 -9.18 1.85 7.51
C PRO A 37 -9.38 3.34 7.80
N PHE A 38 -8.87 4.20 6.92
CA PHE A 38 -9.06 5.65 7.01
C PHE A 38 -9.99 6.13 5.91
N LYS A 39 -11.10 6.78 6.30
CA LYS A 39 -12.00 7.42 5.34
C LYS A 39 -11.48 8.79 4.97
N TYR A 40 -11.37 9.08 3.68
CA TYR A 40 -10.94 10.38 3.19
C TYR A 40 -11.66 10.74 1.89
N GLU A 41 -12.08 12.00 1.77
CA GLU A 41 -12.65 12.56 0.55
C GLU A 41 -11.53 12.98 -0.41
N CYS A 42 -11.35 12.24 -1.49
CA CYS A 42 -10.42 12.62 -2.54
C CYS A 42 -11.13 13.54 -3.54
N LYS A 43 -10.43 14.57 -4.03
CA LYS A 43 -10.94 15.51 -5.04
C LYS A 43 -10.49 15.10 -6.44
N ALA A 44 -11.37 15.20 -7.43
CA ALA A 44 -11.08 14.92 -8.83
C ALA A 44 -9.86 15.72 -9.33
N GLY A 45 -9.03 15.09 -10.16
CA GLY A 45 -7.81 15.66 -10.73
C GLY A 45 -6.65 15.79 -9.75
N ARG A 46 -6.81 15.43 -8.46
CA ARG A 46 -5.71 15.44 -7.50
C ARG A 46 -5.01 14.10 -7.42
N ALA A 47 -3.68 14.16 -7.27
CA ALA A 47 -2.84 13.01 -6.98
C ALA A 47 -2.53 12.94 -5.48
N TYR A 48 -2.68 11.75 -4.91
CA TYR A 48 -2.41 11.43 -3.51
C TYR A 48 -1.29 10.40 -3.43
N MET A 49 -0.35 10.60 -2.52
CA MET A 49 0.75 9.68 -2.29
C MET A 49 0.42 8.81 -1.08
N TRP A 50 -0.10 7.60 -1.29
CA TRP A 50 -0.42 6.68 -0.20
C TRP A 50 0.85 6.11 0.42
N CYS A 51 0.93 6.14 1.75
CA CYS A 51 2.03 5.56 2.50
C CYS A 51 1.95 4.03 2.48
N SER A 52 2.94 3.38 1.89
CA SER A 52 3.07 1.92 1.88
C SER A 52 3.99 1.37 2.97
N CYS A 53 4.79 2.21 3.64
CA CYS A 53 5.80 1.76 4.60
C CYS A 53 5.31 1.62 6.05
N GLY A 54 4.22 2.31 6.41
CA GLY A 54 3.66 2.29 7.77
C GLY A 54 4.17 3.40 8.70
N TRP A 55 5.29 4.04 8.38
CA TRP A 55 5.99 4.98 9.28
C TRP A 55 5.65 6.45 9.07
N SER A 56 4.72 6.78 8.17
CA SER A 56 4.32 8.17 7.97
C SER A 56 3.62 8.72 9.21
N ARG A 57 3.87 9.99 9.51
CA ARG A 57 3.17 10.76 10.56
C ARG A 57 1.86 11.38 10.07
N THR A 58 1.66 11.46 8.75
CA THR A 58 0.46 12.05 8.12
C THR A 58 -0.38 10.98 7.42
N GLN A 59 -0.59 9.85 8.09
CA GLN A 59 -1.33 8.72 7.54
C GLN A 59 -2.75 9.13 7.13
N PRO A 60 -3.28 8.57 6.03
CA PRO A 60 -2.76 7.46 5.23
C PRO A 60 -1.74 7.87 4.17
N PHE A 61 -1.37 9.16 4.09
CA PHE A 61 -0.51 9.71 3.06
C PHE A 61 0.96 9.70 3.47
N CYS A 62 1.84 9.83 2.47
CA CYS A 62 3.27 9.80 2.66
C CYS A 62 3.85 11.18 3.01
N ASP A 63 4.66 11.21 4.06
CA ASP A 63 5.40 12.37 4.57
C ASP A 63 6.91 12.32 4.24
N ALA A 64 7.30 11.47 3.29
CA ALA A 64 8.70 11.17 2.95
C ALA A 64 9.55 10.48 4.05
N THR A 65 8.99 10.04 5.18
CA THR A 65 9.75 9.29 6.21
C THR A 65 10.47 8.05 5.66
N HIS A 66 9.89 7.41 4.64
CA HIS A 66 10.49 6.25 3.95
C HIS A 66 11.82 6.55 3.23
N ALA A 67 12.12 7.82 2.95
CA ALA A 67 13.35 8.24 2.28
C ALA A 67 14.50 8.46 3.28
N ASN A 68 14.22 8.46 4.58
CA ASN A 68 15.26 8.60 5.58
C ASN A 68 16.18 7.37 5.56
N ILE A 69 17.45 7.62 5.23
CA ILE A 69 18.49 6.60 5.06
C ILE A 69 18.71 5.79 6.35
N LYS A 70 18.54 6.42 7.52
CA LYS A 70 18.73 5.77 8.82
C LYS A 70 17.74 4.61 9.05
N PHE A 71 16.51 4.74 8.56
CA PHE A 71 15.47 3.73 8.76
C PHE A 71 15.54 2.58 7.76
N LYS A 72 16.35 2.69 6.69
CA LYS A 72 16.56 1.64 5.68
C LYS A 72 15.25 1.06 5.10
N ILE A 73 14.21 1.89 4.98
CA ILE A 73 12.88 1.48 4.50
C ILE A 73 12.92 1.25 2.98
N LYS A 74 12.53 0.05 2.53
CA LYS A 74 12.49 -0.33 1.10
C LYS A 74 11.18 0.04 0.42
N ASN A 75 10.08 0.11 1.17
CA ASN A 75 8.76 0.45 0.63
C ASN A 75 8.74 1.90 0.11
N ARG A 76 8.07 2.11 -1.03
CA ARG A 76 7.90 3.42 -1.68
C ARG A 76 6.42 3.76 -1.78
N PRO A 77 6.04 5.04 -1.63
CA PRO A 77 4.66 5.45 -1.65
C PRO A 77 4.03 5.17 -3.01
N LEU A 78 2.71 4.92 -3.00
CA LEU A 78 1.94 4.65 -4.20
C LEU A 78 1.21 5.92 -4.63
N ARG A 79 1.41 6.34 -5.88
CA ARG A 79 0.67 7.47 -6.46
C ARG A 79 -0.72 7.00 -6.86
N PHE A 80 -1.73 7.61 -6.26
CA PHE A 80 -3.14 7.42 -6.59
C PHE A 80 -3.70 8.70 -7.19
N GLU A 81 -4.21 8.64 -8.42
CA GLU A 81 -4.86 9.76 -9.08
C GLU A 81 -6.37 9.63 -8.97
N CYS A 82 -7.00 10.62 -8.35
CA CYS A 82 -8.43 10.62 -8.12
C CYS A 82 -9.15 11.16 -9.36
N LYS A 83 -9.92 10.31 -10.03
CA LYS A 83 -10.68 10.69 -11.22
C LYS A 83 -11.95 11.48 -10.91
N GLU A 84 -12.57 11.20 -9.76
CA GLU A 84 -13.87 11.73 -9.36
C GLU A 84 -13.83 12.08 -7.88
N THR A 85 -14.47 13.18 -7.50
CA THR A 85 -14.55 13.58 -6.10
C THR A 85 -15.45 12.61 -5.34
N LYS A 86 -14.87 11.78 -4.47
CA LYS A 86 -15.61 10.85 -3.61
C LYS A 86 -14.81 10.40 -2.41
N GLU A 87 -15.52 9.81 -1.45
CA GLU A 87 -14.93 9.18 -0.28
C GLU A 87 -14.28 7.84 -0.65
N TYR A 88 -13.07 7.63 -0.14
CA TYR A 88 -12.33 6.38 -0.27
C TYR A 88 -11.88 5.89 1.10
N TRP A 89 -11.80 4.57 1.24
CA TRP A 89 -11.27 3.90 2.42
C TRP A 89 -9.84 3.44 2.16
N PHE A 90 -8.87 4.18 2.70
CA PHE A 90 -7.46 3.86 2.56
C PHE A 90 -7.01 2.82 3.58
N CYS A 91 -6.12 1.92 3.13
CA CYS A 91 -5.50 0.94 4.00
C CYS A 91 -4.47 1.58 4.93
N GLN A 92 -4.59 1.33 6.24
CA GLN A 92 -3.59 1.73 7.23
C GLN A 92 -2.75 0.56 7.75
N CYS A 93 -3.22 -0.69 7.62
CA CYS A 93 -2.44 -1.85 8.05
C CYS A 93 -1.29 -2.18 7.10
N LYS A 94 -1.35 -1.76 5.83
CA LYS A 94 -0.35 -1.99 4.77
C LYS A 94 -0.25 -3.44 4.26
N HIS A 95 -1.14 -4.31 4.73
CA HIS A 95 -1.29 -5.72 4.29
C HIS A 95 -2.40 -5.93 3.24
N THR A 96 -3.02 -4.86 2.73
CA THR A 96 -4.02 -4.98 1.67
C THR A 96 -3.41 -5.53 0.37
N LYS A 97 -4.20 -6.34 -0.34
CA LYS A 97 -3.92 -6.83 -1.69
C LYS A 97 -4.42 -5.83 -2.75
N THR A 98 -5.34 -4.93 -2.41
CA THR A 98 -5.93 -3.93 -3.31
C THR A 98 -5.45 -2.51 -3.01
N ARG A 99 -4.11 -2.35 -2.92
CA ARG A 99 -3.48 -1.05 -2.64
C ARG A 99 -3.99 0.03 -3.61
N PRO A 100 -4.30 1.25 -3.14
CA PRO A 100 -4.10 1.77 -1.78
C PRO A 100 -5.28 1.57 -0.81
N PHE A 101 -6.33 0.87 -1.24
CA PHE A 101 -7.61 0.80 -0.55
C PHE A 101 -7.69 -0.34 0.46
N CYS A 102 -8.68 -0.29 1.34
CA CYS A 102 -8.95 -1.36 2.28
C CYS A 102 -9.74 -2.49 1.61
N ASP A 103 -9.30 -3.74 1.81
CA ASP A 103 -9.96 -4.99 1.40
C ASP A 103 -10.36 -5.88 2.59
N GLY A 104 -10.26 -5.37 3.81
CA GLY A 104 -10.53 -6.16 5.02
C GLY A 104 -9.35 -7.01 5.50
N SER A 105 -8.19 -7.00 4.83
CA SER A 105 -6.99 -7.73 5.29
C SER A 105 -6.55 -7.34 6.71
N HIS A 106 -6.99 -6.19 7.21
CA HIS A 106 -6.75 -5.77 8.59
C HIS A 106 -7.41 -6.67 9.65
N ASN A 107 -8.44 -7.44 9.30
CA ASN A 107 -9.10 -8.38 10.22
C ASN A 107 -8.37 -9.72 10.34
N THR A 108 -7.30 -9.94 9.57
CA THR A 108 -6.51 -11.18 9.66
C THR A 108 -5.70 -11.20 10.95
N ASP A 109 -5.52 -12.40 11.50
CA ASP A 109 -4.71 -12.65 12.70
C ASP A 109 -3.31 -12.03 12.64
N ILE A 110 -2.67 -12.07 11.47
CA ILE A 110 -1.33 -11.50 11.25
C ILE A 110 -1.32 -10.01 11.59
N VAL A 111 -2.35 -9.26 11.15
CA VAL A 111 -2.44 -7.82 11.41
C VAL A 111 -2.92 -7.55 12.83
N GLN A 112 -3.88 -8.32 13.34
CA GLN A 112 -4.43 -8.10 14.68
C GLN A 112 -3.41 -8.34 15.79
N LYS A 113 -2.54 -9.34 15.61
CA LYS A 113 -1.45 -9.66 16.54
C LYS A 113 -0.20 -8.80 16.34
N ALA A 114 -0.07 -8.10 15.21
CA ALA A 114 1.05 -7.21 14.97
C ALA A 114 1.00 -5.96 15.86
N LYS A 115 2.18 -5.53 16.32
CA LYS A 115 2.36 -4.24 16.99
C LYS A 115 2.13 -3.11 16.00
N SER A 116 1.22 -2.20 16.33
CA SER A 116 0.95 -1.02 15.52
C SER A 116 1.79 0.18 15.96
N THR A 117 2.03 1.12 15.05
CA THR A 117 2.75 2.36 15.38
C THR A 117 2.01 3.18 16.45
N LEU A 118 0.66 3.19 16.42
CA LEU A 118 -0.16 3.93 17.39
C LEU A 118 -0.02 3.40 18.82
N GLU A 119 0.10 2.08 18.98
CA GLU A 119 0.29 1.43 20.28
C GLU A 119 1.68 1.70 20.91
N THR A 120 2.63 2.29 20.17
CA THR A 120 4.01 2.48 20.66
C THR A 120 4.25 3.88 21.26
N THR A 121 3.22 4.72 21.27
CA THR A 121 3.28 6.13 21.70
C THR A 121 2.65 6.39 23.08
N ASN A 122 2.19 5.33 23.77
CA ASN A 122 1.69 5.37 25.15
C ASN A 122 2.66 4.68 26.10
#